data_AF-A0A173FE51-F1
#
_entry.id   AF-A0A173FE51-F1
#
_cell.length_a   1.000
_cell.length_b   1.000
_cell.length_c   1.000
_cell.angle_alpha   90.00
_cell.angle_beta   90.00
_cell.angle_gamma   90.00
#
_symmetry.space_group_name_H-M   'P 1'
#
loop_
_entity.id
_entity.type
_entity.pdbx_description
1 polymer ?
#
loop_
_entity_poly.entity_id
_entity_poly.type
_entity_poly.pdbx_seq_one_letter_code
_entity_poly.pdbx_strand_id
1 'polypeptide(L)' 'GVVSIKGVCANRYLAMKEDGRLLASKCVTDECFFFERLESNNYNTYRSRKYSSWYVA' A
#
# COMPACT_ATOMS: atom_id res chain seq x y z
N GLY A 1 -1.93 9.85 6.42
CA GLY A 1 -2.90 10.24 5.38
C GLY A 1 -3.21 9.04 4.48
N VAL A 2 -3.73 9.25 3.26
CA VAL A 2 -3.82 8.18 2.24
C VAL A 2 -2.74 8.42 1.18
N VAL A 3 -1.96 7.39 0.87
CA VAL A 3 -0.82 7.47 -0.07
C VAL A 3 -0.85 6.32 -1.07
N SER A 4 -0.11 6.48 -2.16
CA SER A 4 0.24 5.42 -3.09
C SER A 4 1.75 5.28 -3.18
N ILE A 5 2.24 4.04 -3.21
CA ILE A 5 3.67 3.74 -3.22
C ILE A 5 4.06 3.34 -4.64
N LYS A 6 4.99 4.07 -5.27
CA LYS A 6 5.45 3.83 -6.64
C LYS A 6 6.93 3.45 -6.66
N GLY A 7 7.26 2.30 -7.25
CA GLY A 7 8.64 1.93 -7.56
C GLY A 7 9.14 2.70 -8.78
N VAL A 8 10.15 3.56 -8.60
CA VAL A 8 10.68 4.44 -9.65
C VAL A 8 11.24 3.63 -10.83
N CYS A 9 12.17 2.71 -10.58
CA CYS A 9 12.81 1.91 -11.63
C CYS A 9 11.83 0.93 -12.31
N ALA A 10 10.91 0.36 -11.54
CA ALA A 10 9.91 -0.57 -12.07
C ALA A 10 8.75 0.13 -12.79
N ASN A 11 8.60 1.45 -12.59
CA ASN A 11 7.46 2.28 -13.00
C ASN A 11 6.10 1.63 -12.70
N ARG A 12 5.96 1.10 -11.48
CA ARG A 12 4.78 0.35 -11.01
C ARG A 12 4.38 0.79 -9.61
N TYR A 13 3.10 0.59 -9.28
CA TYR A 13 2.50 0.91 -7.99
C TYR A 13 2.35 -0.35 -7.15
N LEU A 14 2.69 -0.27 -5.87
CA LEU A 14 2.37 -1.33 -4.92
C LEU A 14 0.85 -1.46 -4.82
N ALA A 15 0.34 -2.68 -4.86
CA ALA A 15 -1.06 -3.01 -4.68
C ALA A 15 -1.21 -4.24 -3.78
N MET A 16 -2.32 -4.31 -3.05
CA MET A 16 -2.69 -5.47 -2.25
C MET A 16 -3.96 -6.09 -2.82
N LYS A 17 -3.91 -7.39 -3.16
CA LYS A 17 -5.06 -8.15 -3.66
C LYS A 17 -6.02 -8.56 -2.55
N GLU A 18 -7.20 -9.03 -2.94
CA GLU A 18 -8.24 -9.60 -2.07
C GLU A 18 -7.83 -10.85 -1.31
N ASP A 19 -6.72 -11.49 -1.70
CA ASP A 19 -6.14 -12.67 -1.03
C ASP A 19 -4.94 -12.32 -0.13
N GLY A 20 -4.64 -11.02 0.02
CA GLY A 20 -3.60 -10.50 0.90
C GLY A 20 -2.24 -10.41 0.23
N ARG A 21 -2.08 -10.93 -0.99
CA ARG A 21 -0.81 -10.86 -1.70
C ARG A 21 -0.51 -9.45 -2.16
N LEU A 22 0.75 -9.05 -1.98
CA LEU A 22 1.30 -7.81 -2.50
C LEU A 22 1.82 -8.02 -3.92
N LEU A 23 1.58 -7.05 -4.80
CA LEU A 23 2.07 -7.05 -6.17
C LEU A 23 2.38 -5.65 -6.68
N ALA A 24 3.06 -5.58 -7.82
CA ALA A 24 3.38 -4.33 -8.52
C ALA A 24 2.48 -4.13 -9.76
N SER A 25 1.49 -3.25 -9.65
CA SER A 25 0.54 -2.90 -10.72
C SER A 25 1.12 -1.87 -11.67
N LYS A 26 0.85 -2.01 -12.98
CA LYS A 26 1.24 -1.00 -13.99
C LYS A 26 0.38 0.26 -13.91
N CYS A 27 -0.88 0.12 -13.51
CA CYS A 27 -1.84 1.21 -13.42
C CYS A 27 -2.26 1.41 -11.96
N VAL A 28 -2.61 2.64 -11.60
CA VAL A 28 -3.22 2.93 -10.29
C VAL A 28 -4.61 2.30 -10.27
N THR A 29 -4.90 1.58 -9.19
CA THR A 29 -6.21 0.96 -8.91
C THR A 29 -6.60 1.26 -7.47
N ASP A 30 -7.81 0.90 -7.05
CA ASP A 30 -8.24 1.06 -5.65
C ASP A 30 -7.40 0.24 -4.65
N GLU A 31 -6.70 -0.78 -5.13
CA GLU A 31 -5.78 -1.61 -4.35
C GLU A 31 -4.41 -0.95 -4.14
N CYS A 32 -4.13 0.18 -4.81
CA CYS A 32 -2.87 0.92 -4.73
C CYS A 32 -2.86 2.03 -3.67
N PHE A 33 -3.87 2.10 -2.81
CA PHE A 33 -4.00 3.13 -1.80
C PHE A 33 -3.88 2.55 -0.40
N PHE A 34 -3.03 3.17 0.41
CA PHE A 34 -2.74 2.75 1.77
C PHE A 34 -2.91 3.92 2.74
N PHE A 35 -3.47 3.64 3.91
CA PHE A 35 -3.41 4.55 5.04
C PHE A 35 -2.00 4.53 5.62
N GLU A 36 -1.32 5.67 5.55
CA GLU A 36 -0.04 5.92 6.20
C GLU A 36 -0.28 6.52 7.60
N ARG A 37 0.34 5.93 8.61
CA ARG A 37 0.31 6.40 9.99
C ARG A 37 1.70 6.30 10.60
N LEU A 38 2.16 7.39 11.20
CA LEU A 38 3.36 7.41 12.05
C LEU A 38 3.00 6.86 13.43
N GLU A 39 3.69 5.82 13.86
CA GLU A 39 3.53 5.22 15.19
C GLU A 39 4.50 5.85 16.20
N SER A 40 4.27 5.58 17.50
CA SER A 40 5.06 6.15 18.60
C SER A 40 6.55 5.76 18.58
N ASN A 41 6.90 4.70 17.85
CA ASN A 41 8.27 4.24 17.65
C ASN A 41 8.98 4.93 16.46
N ASN A 42 8.38 5.96 15.87
CA ASN A 42 8.86 6.68 14.69
C ASN A 42 8.91 5.86 13.39
N TYR A 43 8.20 4.73 13.31
CA TYR A 43 7.99 3.99 12.07
C TYR A 43 6.60 4.26 11.49
N ASN A 44 6.48 4.17 10.16
CA ASN A 44 5.20 4.24 9.48
C ASN A 44 4.58 2.86 9.31
N THR A 45 3.26 2.77 9.54
CA THR A 45 2.43 1.64 9.11
C THR A 45 1.67 1.98 7.84
N TYR A 46 1.53 1.00 6.95
CA TYR A 46 0.78 1.11 5.70
C TYR A 46 -0.32 0.06 5.68
N ARG A 47 -1.56 0.50 5.85
CA ARG A 47 -2.75 -0.37 5.90
C ARG A 47 -3.57 -0.20 4.64
N SER A 48 -4.02 -1.30 4.01
CA SER A 48 -4.80 -1.20 2.78
C SER A 48 -6.06 -0.37 2.99
N ARG A 49 -6.34 0.54 2.05
CA ARG A 49 -7.58 1.34 2.08
C ARG A 49 -8.80 0.48 1.76
N LYS A 50 -8.65 -0.47 0.85
CA LYS A 50 -9.73 -1.39 0.41
C LYS A 50 -9.94 -2.55 1.40
N TYR A 51 -8.85 -3.10 1.94
CA TYR A 51 -8.86 -4.22 2.89
C TYR A 51 -8.40 -3.74 4.25
N SER A 52 -9.33 -3.16 5.01
CA SER A 52 -9.02 -2.35 6.20
C SER A 52 -8.30 -3.10 7.32
N SER A 53 -8.32 -4.43 7.35
CA SER A 53 -7.64 -5.26 8.35
C SER A 53 -6.23 -5.69 7.96
N TRP A 54 -5.76 -5.36 6.75
CA TRP A 54 -4.50 -5.86 6.22
C TRP A 54 -3.42 -4.77 6.10
N TYR A 55 -2.23 -5.13 6.53
CA TYR A 55 -1.05 -4.28 6.54
C TYR A 55 -0.02 -4.81 5.54
N VAL A 56 0.74 -3.89 4.96
CA VAL A 56 1.94 -4.22 4.19
C VAL A 56 3.02 -4.71 5.16
N ALA A 57 3.58 -5.88 4.90
CA ALA A 57 4.64 -6.51 5.68
C ALA A 57 5.54 -7.38 4.79
#